data_AF-A0A1Y4FX05-F1
#
_entry.id   AF-A0A1Y4FX05-F1
#
_cell.length_a   1.000
_cell.length_b   1.000
_cell.length_c   1.000
_cell.angle_alpha   90.00
_cell.angle_beta   90.00
_cell.angle_gamma   90.00
#
_symmetry.space_group_name_H-M   'P 1'
#
loop_
_entity.id
_entity.type
_entity.pdbx_description
1 polymer ?
#
loop_
_entity_poly.entity_id
_entity_poly.type
_entity_poly.pdbx_seq_one_letter_code
_entity_poly.pdbx_strand_id
1 'polypeptide(L)'
;MTTALAWVAGGTGFTFLMTTLGAASVFLFRNRNGKLFQQAFLGFAAGVMVAASVWSLLIPAIEQAEEAGQTGWIPAAGGFALGVAFLMVLHQLLPHLHPGEDKPEGLPSKWDRPTLLFTAVTLHNIPEGMSVGLLFAMSANNGGDPALFGMAVALALGIGIQNVPEGAAVALPLLQEGMSAPRAFAMGALSGLAEPVFGILVVLFAGLISPYMPWMLAFSAGAMMYVVVEELIPEAHLGEHSNIGTVGVMVGFLVMMILDVALG
;
A
#
# COMPACT_ATOMS: atom_id res chain seq x y z
N MET A 1 -24.90 2.84 2.47
CA MET A 1 -24.04 2.19 3.49
C MET A 1 -23.78 0.72 3.18
N THR A 2 -24.80 -0.13 2.98
CA THR A 2 -24.62 -1.57 2.73
C THR A 2 -23.80 -1.88 1.47
N THR A 3 -24.06 -1.19 0.35
CA THR A 3 -23.30 -1.36 -0.91
C THR A 3 -21.84 -0.93 -0.75
N ALA A 4 -21.59 0.24 -0.13
CA ALA A 4 -20.24 0.73 0.12
C ALA A 4 -19.42 -0.25 0.98
N LEU A 5 -20.01 -0.79 2.06
CA LEU A 5 -19.36 -1.79 2.89
C LEU A 5 -19.03 -3.07 2.11
N ALA A 6 -19.96 -3.55 1.26
CA ALA A 6 -19.73 -4.75 0.47
C ALA A 6 -18.62 -4.57 -0.57
N TRP A 7 -18.57 -3.42 -1.25
CA TRP A 7 -17.55 -3.11 -2.24
C TRP A 7 -16.18 -2.91 -1.62
N VAL A 8 -16.11 -2.13 -0.55
CA VAL A 8 -14.86 -1.95 0.20
C VAL A 8 -14.36 -3.28 0.74
N ALA A 9 -15.21 -4.06 1.42
CA ALA A 9 -14.81 -5.37 1.93
C ALA A 9 -14.37 -6.33 0.81
N GLY A 10 -14.98 -6.25 -0.38
CA GLY A 10 -14.54 -7.00 -1.56
C GLY A 10 -13.17 -6.56 -2.07
N GLY A 11 -12.96 -5.25 -2.22
CA GLY A 11 -11.71 -4.65 -2.70
C GLY A 11 -10.55 -4.89 -1.74
N THR A 12 -10.69 -4.50 -0.48
CA THR A 12 -9.64 -4.69 0.52
C THR A 12 -9.50 -6.15 0.97
N GLY A 13 -10.57 -6.94 0.83
CA GLY A 13 -10.49 -8.39 1.02
C GLY A 13 -9.66 -9.05 -0.08
N PHE A 14 -9.79 -8.58 -1.32
CA PHE A 14 -8.94 -9.03 -2.42
C PHE A 14 -7.47 -8.69 -2.18
N THR A 15 -7.14 -7.45 -1.82
CA THR A 15 -5.75 -7.05 -1.59
C THR A 15 -5.13 -7.81 -0.39
N PHE A 16 -5.88 -7.99 0.70
CA PHE A 16 -5.48 -8.85 1.83
C PHE A 16 -5.22 -10.30 1.42
N LEU A 17 -6.06 -10.86 0.56
CA LEU A 17 -5.87 -12.22 0.04
C LEU A 17 -4.58 -12.33 -0.78
N MET A 18 -4.21 -11.27 -1.51
CA MET A 18 -2.97 -11.22 -2.25
C MET A 18 -1.74 -11.13 -1.32
N THR A 19 -1.80 -10.34 -0.25
CA THR A 19 -0.78 -10.35 0.83
C THR A 19 -0.63 -11.75 1.43
N THR A 20 -1.76 -12.39 1.73
CA THR A 20 -1.81 -13.76 2.25
C THR A 20 -1.22 -14.78 1.27
N LEU A 21 -1.51 -14.64 -0.03
CA LEU A 21 -0.96 -15.47 -1.09
C LEU A 21 0.57 -15.31 -1.19
N GLY A 22 1.06 -14.08 -1.07
CA GLY A 22 2.47 -13.76 -0.93
C GLY A 22 3.14 -14.46 0.23
N ALA A 23 2.53 -14.36 1.41
CA ALA A 23 3.02 -15.00 2.63
C ALA A 23 3.05 -16.53 2.52
N ALA A 24 2.15 -17.15 1.73
CA ALA A 24 2.13 -18.60 1.51
C ALA A 24 3.37 -19.13 0.75
N SER A 25 4.18 -18.24 0.17
CA SER A 25 5.47 -18.58 -0.45
C SER A 25 6.41 -19.33 0.50
N VAL A 26 6.28 -19.17 1.82
CA VAL A 26 7.07 -19.90 2.83
C VAL A 26 6.92 -21.43 2.75
N PHE A 27 5.81 -21.92 2.20
CA PHE A 27 5.57 -23.36 2.02
C PHE A 27 6.23 -23.92 0.74
N LEU A 28 6.55 -23.05 -0.23
CA LEU A 28 7.10 -23.43 -1.53
C LEU A 28 8.59 -23.13 -1.64
N PHE A 29 9.04 -21.98 -1.13
CA PHE A 29 10.37 -21.41 -1.38
C PHE A 29 11.26 -21.41 -0.15
N ARG A 30 11.35 -22.57 0.53
CA ARG A 30 12.11 -22.74 1.77
C ARG A 30 13.62 -22.40 1.67
N ASN A 31 14.17 -22.23 0.48
CA ASN A 31 15.62 -22.10 0.28
C ASN A 31 16.08 -21.14 -0.84
N ARG A 32 15.19 -20.36 -1.46
CA ARG A 32 15.58 -19.44 -2.55
C ARG A 32 14.69 -18.23 -2.63
N ASN A 33 15.21 -17.09 -2.20
CA ASN A 33 15.00 -15.81 -2.88
C ASN A 33 16.36 -15.17 -3.06
N GLY A 34 16.83 -15.11 -4.30
CA GLY A 34 18.06 -14.37 -4.61
C GLY A 34 17.78 -12.88 -4.43
N LYS A 35 18.77 -12.12 -3.93
CA LYS A 35 18.67 -10.66 -3.77
C LYS A 35 18.06 -9.95 -4.99
N LEU A 36 18.37 -10.43 -6.20
CA LEU A 36 17.82 -9.90 -7.46
C LEU A 36 16.29 -10.00 -7.56
N PHE A 37 15.70 -11.06 -7.03
CA PHE A 37 14.24 -11.25 -7.05
C PHE A 37 13.54 -10.28 -6.10
N GLN A 38 14.12 -10.05 -4.91
CA GLN A 38 13.64 -9.04 -3.96
C GLN A 38 13.76 -7.64 -4.56
N GLN A 39 14.90 -7.30 -5.17
CA GLN A 39 15.10 -6.01 -5.86
C GLN A 39 14.06 -5.79 -6.98
N ALA A 40 13.81 -6.81 -7.82
CA ALA A 40 12.83 -6.71 -8.89
C ALA A 40 11.42 -6.40 -8.37
N PHE A 41 11.04 -7.05 -7.27
CA PHE A 41 9.71 -6.95 -6.70
C PHE A 41 9.47 -5.68 -5.90
N LEU A 42 10.44 -5.27 -5.08
CA LEU A 42 10.37 -3.98 -4.37
C LEU A 42 10.35 -2.84 -5.39
N GLY A 43 11.13 -2.95 -6.46
CA GLY A 43 11.06 -2.03 -7.59
C GLY A 43 9.68 -2.03 -8.22
N PHE A 44 9.12 -3.20 -8.54
CA PHE A 44 7.77 -3.32 -9.09
C PHE A 44 6.70 -2.67 -8.20
N ALA A 45 6.71 -2.96 -6.89
CA ALA A 45 5.82 -2.35 -5.91
C ALA A 45 5.94 -0.82 -5.89
N ALA A 46 7.17 -0.30 -5.83
CA ALA A 46 7.42 1.14 -5.91
C ALA A 46 6.81 1.75 -7.18
N GLY A 47 7.01 1.12 -8.34
CA GLY A 47 6.44 1.58 -9.61
C GLY A 47 4.91 1.65 -9.58
N VAL A 48 4.26 0.59 -9.10
CA VAL A 48 2.80 0.52 -8.95
C VAL A 48 2.31 1.64 -8.03
N MET A 49 2.91 1.78 -6.85
CA MET A 49 2.48 2.78 -5.86
C MET A 49 2.68 4.23 -6.35
N VAL A 50 3.75 4.52 -7.08
CA VAL A 50 3.95 5.85 -7.70
C VAL A 50 2.84 6.15 -8.68
N ALA A 51 2.57 5.24 -9.61
CA ALA A 51 1.53 5.42 -10.60
C ALA A 51 0.14 5.54 -9.95
N ALA A 52 -0.20 4.67 -9.00
CA ALA A 52 -1.45 4.73 -8.25
C ALA A 52 -1.62 6.06 -7.50
N SER A 53 -0.55 6.57 -6.89
CA SER A 53 -0.56 7.86 -6.17
C SER A 53 -0.90 9.03 -7.08
N VAL A 54 -0.43 9.01 -8.32
CA VAL A 54 -0.68 10.09 -9.30
C VAL A 54 -2.06 9.93 -9.94
N TRP A 55 -2.28 8.79 -10.60
CA TRP A 55 -3.44 8.59 -11.47
C TRP A 55 -4.71 8.26 -10.71
N SER A 56 -4.63 7.37 -9.72
CA SER A 56 -5.83 6.89 -9.02
C SER A 56 -6.17 7.73 -7.79
N LEU A 57 -5.28 8.62 -7.34
CA LEU A 57 -5.47 9.39 -6.10
C LEU A 57 -5.32 10.91 -6.27
N LEU A 58 -4.17 11.42 -6.71
CA LEU A 58 -3.94 12.87 -6.83
C LEU A 58 -4.79 13.52 -7.92
N ILE A 59 -4.87 12.93 -9.12
CA ILE A 59 -5.70 13.47 -10.21
C ILE A 59 -7.19 13.50 -9.77
N PRO A 60 -7.78 12.39 -9.28
CA PRO A 60 -9.17 12.39 -8.80
C PRO A 60 -9.41 13.34 -7.62
N ALA A 61 -8.41 13.58 -6.78
CA ALA A 61 -8.49 14.58 -5.71
C ALA A 61 -8.59 16.01 -6.26
N ILE A 62 -7.77 16.34 -7.26
CA ILE A 62 -7.77 17.66 -7.91
C ILE A 62 -9.10 17.89 -8.63
N GLU A 63 -9.54 16.92 -9.43
CA GLU A 63 -10.77 17.00 -10.21
C GLU A 63 -12.00 17.20 -9.31
N GLN A 64 -12.15 16.39 -8.26
CA GLN A 64 -13.26 16.55 -7.31
C GLN A 64 -13.23 17.88 -6.56
N ALA A 65 -12.04 18.38 -6.24
CA ALA A 65 -11.93 19.69 -5.60
C ALA A 65 -12.40 20.81 -6.55
N GLU A 66 -12.05 20.73 -7.83
CA GLU A 66 -12.49 21.69 -8.85
C GLU A 66 -14.00 21.60 -9.11
N GLU A 67 -14.55 20.39 -9.17
CA GLU A 67 -16.00 20.16 -9.25
C GLU A 67 -16.76 20.75 -8.05
N ALA A 68 -16.14 20.71 -6.86
CA ALA A 68 -16.67 21.33 -5.65
C ALA A 68 -16.46 22.87 -5.60
N GLY A 69 -15.94 23.48 -6.67
CA GLY A 69 -15.67 24.92 -6.76
C GLY A 69 -14.46 25.40 -5.96
N GLN A 70 -13.62 24.46 -5.48
CA GLN A 70 -12.35 24.78 -4.82
C GLN A 70 -11.22 24.91 -5.84
N THR A 71 -10.10 25.48 -5.42
CA THR A 71 -8.88 25.48 -6.24
C THR A 71 -8.17 24.13 -6.08
N GLY A 72 -8.20 23.28 -7.11
CA GLY A 72 -7.85 21.85 -7.01
C GLY A 72 -6.49 21.52 -6.40
N TRP A 73 -5.46 22.34 -6.67
CA TRP A 73 -4.12 22.09 -6.12
C TRP A 73 -4.02 22.27 -4.60
N ILE A 74 -4.94 23.02 -3.96
CA ILE A 74 -4.91 23.27 -2.52
C ILE A 74 -5.15 21.99 -1.70
N PRO A 75 -6.29 21.27 -1.86
CA PRO A 75 -6.49 20.00 -1.18
C PRO A 75 -5.49 18.93 -1.60
N ALA A 76 -5.04 18.95 -2.86
CA ALA A 76 -4.04 18.01 -3.34
C ALA A 76 -2.68 18.20 -2.64
N ALA A 77 -2.13 19.41 -2.64
CA ALA A 77 -0.86 19.69 -1.98
C ALA A 77 -0.96 19.57 -0.45
N GLY A 78 -2.04 20.08 0.13
CA GLY A 78 -2.26 20.04 1.58
C GLY A 78 -2.47 18.62 2.09
N GLY A 79 -3.35 17.85 1.45
CA GLY A 79 -3.58 16.44 1.78
C GLY A 79 -2.31 15.62 1.62
N PHE A 80 -1.61 15.74 0.49
CA PHE A 80 -0.34 15.05 0.24
C PHE A 80 0.70 15.34 1.33
N ALA A 81 0.91 16.61 1.67
CA ALA A 81 1.84 17.00 2.73
C ALA A 81 1.44 16.42 4.11
N LEU A 82 0.15 16.39 4.42
CA LEU A 82 -0.36 15.77 5.65
C LEU A 82 -0.14 14.24 5.66
N GLY A 83 -0.30 13.57 4.52
CA GLY A 83 -0.04 12.14 4.37
C GLY A 83 1.43 11.79 4.61
N VAL A 84 2.33 12.55 3.98
CA VAL A 84 3.78 12.43 4.20
C VAL A 84 4.12 12.68 5.68
N ALA A 85 3.64 13.79 6.24
CA ALA A 85 3.91 14.13 7.64
C ALA A 85 3.36 13.07 8.61
N PHE A 86 2.20 12.50 8.31
CA PHE A 86 1.59 11.45 9.12
C PHE A 86 2.48 10.21 9.20
N LEU A 87 2.96 9.67 8.07
CA LEU A 87 3.83 8.51 8.11
C LEU A 87 5.22 8.82 8.66
N MET A 88 5.77 10.00 8.37
CA MET A 88 7.04 10.44 8.99
C MET A 88 6.95 10.42 10.51
N VAL A 89 5.86 10.96 11.08
CA VAL A 89 5.63 10.95 12.53
C VAL A 89 5.40 9.52 13.02
N LEU A 90 4.64 8.72 12.28
CA LEU A 90 4.33 7.34 12.66
C LEU A 90 5.59 6.47 12.72
N HIS A 91 6.52 6.61 11.77
CA HIS A 91 7.82 5.93 11.78
C HIS A 91 8.68 6.37 12.96
N GLN A 92 8.67 7.66 13.32
CA GLN A 92 9.41 8.13 14.49
C GLN A 92 8.83 7.60 15.81
N LEU A 93 7.51 7.39 15.87
CA LEU A 93 6.83 6.93 17.08
C LEU A 93 6.86 5.41 17.25
N LEU A 94 6.74 4.66 16.15
CA LEU A 94 6.60 3.21 16.21
C LEU A 94 7.93 2.52 15.95
N PRO A 95 8.36 1.62 16.85
CA PRO A 95 9.55 0.81 16.62
C PRO A 95 9.33 -0.10 15.42
N HIS A 96 10.18 -0.01 14.42
CA HIS A 96 10.11 -0.84 13.22
C HIS A 96 11.53 -1.15 12.70
N LEU A 97 11.62 -2.13 11.80
CA LEU A 97 12.88 -2.53 11.19
C LEU A 97 12.64 -2.81 9.72
N HIS A 98 13.45 -2.21 8.86
CA HIS A 98 13.40 -2.48 7.42
C HIS A 98 14.04 -3.85 7.10
N PRO A 99 13.51 -4.58 6.11
CA PRO A 99 14.13 -5.81 5.63
C PRO A 99 15.61 -5.63 5.26
N GLY A 100 16.47 -6.44 5.86
CA GLY A 100 17.92 -6.42 5.58
C GLY A 100 18.73 -5.43 6.43
N GLU A 101 18.09 -4.66 7.31
CA GLU A 101 18.77 -3.83 8.29
C GLU A 101 18.92 -4.52 9.65
N ASP A 102 19.95 -4.11 10.41
CA ASP A 102 20.27 -4.64 11.75
C ASP A 102 19.87 -3.68 12.88
N LYS A 103 19.55 -2.42 12.56
CA LYS A 103 19.23 -1.40 13.56
C LYS A 103 17.78 -0.97 13.44
N PRO A 104 16.96 -1.13 14.49
CA PRO A 104 15.58 -0.66 14.46
C PRO A 104 15.51 0.88 14.50
N GLU A 105 14.50 1.41 13.84
CA GLU A 105 14.13 2.82 13.85
C GLU A 105 12.93 3.08 14.77
N GLY A 106 12.60 4.36 14.97
CA GLY A 106 11.54 4.81 15.87
C GLY A 106 11.96 4.85 17.35
N LEU A 107 10.97 4.83 18.25
CA LEU A 107 11.24 4.85 19.69
C LEU A 107 11.97 3.58 20.15
N PRO A 108 12.90 3.68 21.14
CA PRO A 108 13.58 2.51 21.67
C PRO A 108 12.59 1.47 22.20
N SER A 109 12.71 0.23 21.76
CA SER A 109 11.85 -0.87 22.19
C SER A 109 12.63 -2.13 22.49
N LYS A 110 11.97 -3.08 23.17
CA LYS A 110 12.48 -4.43 23.42
C LYS A 110 11.84 -5.45 22.48
N TRP A 111 11.24 -4.99 21.39
CA TRP A 111 10.56 -5.87 20.44
C TRP A 111 11.60 -6.72 19.71
N ASP A 112 11.22 -7.96 19.44
CA ASP A 112 12.03 -8.84 18.63
C ASP A 112 11.92 -8.46 17.14
N ARG A 113 12.93 -8.85 16.36
CA ARG A 113 13.01 -8.57 14.92
C ARG A 113 11.73 -8.96 14.17
N PRO A 114 11.09 -10.12 14.45
CA PRO A 114 9.79 -10.45 13.86
C PRO A 114 8.69 -9.42 14.09
N THR A 115 8.55 -8.93 15.32
CA THR A 115 7.55 -7.90 15.63
C THR A 115 7.86 -6.58 14.93
N LEU A 116 9.14 -6.24 14.81
CA LEU A 116 9.58 -5.01 14.12
C LEU A 116 9.29 -5.07 12.61
N LEU A 117 9.58 -6.19 11.94
CA LEU A 117 9.28 -6.42 10.52
C LEU A 117 7.77 -6.45 10.26
N PHE A 118 7.02 -7.14 11.12
CA PHE A 118 5.55 -7.15 11.07
C PHE A 118 4.96 -5.75 11.21
N THR A 119 5.51 -4.95 12.14
CA THR A 119 5.04 -3.59 12.36
C THR A 119 5.29 -2.73 11.14
N ALA A 120 6.50 -2.73 10.57
CA ALA A 120 6.84 -1.95 9.37
C ALA A 120 5.79 -2.14 8.27
N VAL A 121 5.55 -3.39 7.89
CA VAL A 121 4.62 -3.72 6.79
C VAL A 121 3.16 -3.45 7.17
N THR A 122 2.79 -3.63 8.43
CA THR A 122 1.45 -3.23 8.90
C THR A 122 1.21 -1.73 8.70
N LEU A 123 2.24 -0.88 8.88
CA LEU A 123 2.13 0.56 8.68
C LEU A 123 1.95 0.94 7.20
N HIS A 124 2.60 0.22 6.28
CA HIS A 124 2.44 0.43 4.83
C HIS A 124 1.05 0.05 4.33
N ASN A 125 0.47 -0.99 4.92
CA ASN A 125 -0.87 -1.48 4.59
C ASN A 125 -1.99 -0.52 5.05
N ILE A 126 -1.71 0.46 5.91
CA ILE A 126 -2.68 1.47 6.34
C ILE A 126 -3.07 2.38 5.16
N PRO A 127 -2.14 3.13 4.52
CA PRO A 127 -2.45 3.91 3.32
C PRO A 127 -3.12 3.09 2.22
N GLU A 128 -2.67 1.85 1.96
CA GLU A 128 -3.25 1.01 0.90
C GLU A 128 -4.72 0.68 1.16
N GLY A 129 -5.04 0.23 2.37
CA GLY A 129 -6.41 -0.01 2.81
C GLY A 129 -7.28 1.24 2.71
N MET A 130 -6.75 2.39 3.14
CA MET A 130 -7.43 3.68 3.02
C MET A 130 -7.69 4.04 1.56
N SER A 131 -6.70 3.92 0.67
CA SER A 131 -6.82 4.27 -0.75
C SER A 131 -7.92 3.45 -1.44
N VAL A 132 -7.89 2.12 -1.28
CA VAL A 132 -8.92 1.22 -1.83
C VAL A 132 -10.29 1.52 -1.22
N GLY A 133 -10.34 1.74 0.09
CA GLY A 133 -11.56 2.09 0.81
C GLY A 133 -12.19 3.40 0.33
N LEU A 134 -11.39 4.45 0.13
CA LEU A 134 -11.84 5.77 -0.33
C LEU A 134 -12.45 5.69 -1.72
N LEU A 135 -11.79 5.03 -2.69
CA LEU A 135 -12.32 4.94 -4.06
C LEU A 135 -13.61 4.11 -4.15
N PHE A 136 -13.68 2.95 -3.48
CA PHE A 136 -14.92 2.16 -3.48
C PHE A 136 -16.06 2.86 -2.73
N ALA A 137 -15.76 3.57 -1.62
CA ALA A 137 -16.75 4.37 -0.92
C ALA A 137 -17.25 5.53 -1.80
N MET A 138 -16.36 6.19 -2.52
CA MET A 138 -16.67 7.26 -3.46
C MET A 138 -17.56 6.76 -4.61
N SER A 139 -17.21 5.64 -5.23
CA SER A 139 -18.05 5.02 -6.27
C SER A 139 -19.44 4.66 -5.73
N ALA A 140 -19.53 4.04 -4.55
CA ALA A 140 -20.80 3.66 -3.95
C ALA A 140 -21.68 4.86 -3.58
N ASN A 141 -21.08 5.98 -3.17
CA ASN A 141 -21.82 7.20 -2.83
C ASN A 141 -22.31 7.97 -4.06
N ASN A 142 -21.66 7.80 -5.20
CA ASN A 142 -22.04 8.39 -6.49
C ASN A 142 -22.93 7.45 -7.33
N GLY A 143 -23.80 6.69 -6.66
CA GLY A 143 -24.78 5.82 -7.33
C GLY A 143 -24.18 4.61 -8.06
N GLY A 144 -22.90 4.30 -7.81
CA GLY A 144 -22.21 3.21 -8.51
C GLY A 144 -21.81 3.57 -9.93
N ASP A 145 -21.36 4.82 -10.15
CA ASP A 145 -20.80 5.25 -11.43
C ASP A 145 -19.77 4.22 -11.95
N PRO A 146 -19.98 3.66 -13.16
CA PRO A 146 -19.09 2.68 -13.75
C PRO A 146 -17.63 3.13 -13.85
N ALA A 147 -17.37 4.42 -14.12
CA ALA A 147 -16.00 4.95 -14.22
C ALA A 147 -15.32 4.96 -12.85
N LEU A 148 -16.00 5.48 -11.83
CA LEU A 148 -15.48 5.48 -10.45
C LEU A 148 -15.30 4.07 -9.89
N PHE A 149 -16.19 3.14 -10.25
CA PHE A 149 -16.06 1.74 -9.89
C PHE A 149 -14.84 1.12 -10.58
N GLY A 150 -14.66 1.40 -11.87
CA GLY A 150 -13.54 0.95 -12.66
C GLY A 150 -12.19 1.44 -12.12
N MET A 151 -12.10 2.71 -11.73
CA MET A 151 -10.93 3.29 -11.05
C MET A 151 -10.65 2.60 -9.70
N ALA A 152 -11.68 2.34 -8.88
CA ALA A 152 -11.53 1.62 -7.62
C ALA A 152 -11.02 0.18 -7.83
N VAL A 153 -11.51 -0.50 -8.87
CA VAL A 153 -11.04 -1.83 -9.27
C VAL A 153 -9.61 -1.77 -9.80
N ALA A 154 -9.25 -0.77 -10.61
CA ALA A 154 -7.90 -0.58 -11.13
C ALA A 154 -6.88 -0.45 -9.99
N LEU A 155 -7.20 0.41 -9.01
CA LEU A 155 -6.37 0.59 -7.82
C LEU A 155 -6.26 -0.69 -6.99
N ALA A 156 -7.38 -1.36 -6.73
CA ALA A 156 -7.38 -2.61 -5.97
C ALA A 156 -6.58 -3.72 -6.67
N LEU A 157 -6.64 -3.80 -8.01
CA LEU A 157 -5.81 -4.72 -8.79
C LEU A 157 -4.34 -4.35 -8.71
N GLY A 158 -4.00 -3.07 -8.88
CA GLY A 158 -2.62 -2.58 -8.76
C GLY A 158 -2.00 -2.93 -7.41
N ILE A 159 -2.67 -2.52 -6.33
CA ILE A 159 -2.28 -2.85 -4.95
C ILE A 159 -2.23 -4.37 -4.78
N GLY A 160 -3.28 -5.11 -5.13
CA GLY A 160 -3.27 -6.57 -4.98
C GLY A 160 -2.10 -7.27 -5.69
N ILE A 161 -1.69 -6.83 -6.88
CA ILE A 161 -0.55 -7.45 -7.59
C ILE A 161 0.77 -7.23 -6.83
N GLN A 162 0.99 -6.05 -6.25
CA GLN A 162 2.22 -5.74 -5.53
C GLN A 162 2.24 -6.30 -4.09
N ASN A 163 1.06 -6.51 -3.49
CA ASN A 163 0.92 -7.13 -2.16
C ASN A 163 1.39 -8.59 -2.13
N VAL A 164 1.39 -9.32 -3.25
CA VAL A 164 1.95 -10.69 -3.31
C VAL A 164 3.45 -10.67 -2.99
N PRO A 165 4.28 -9.87 -3.68
CA PRO A 165 5.66 -9.68 -3.26
C PRO A 165 5.84 -9.19 -1.82
N GLU A 166 5.02 -8.25 -1.36
CA GLU A 166 5.10 -7.68 -0.01
C GLU A 166 4.86 -8.74 1.09
N GLY A 167 3.80 -9.54 0.96
CA GLY A 167 3.52 -10.62 1.89
C GLY A 167 4.65 -11.67 1.94
N ALA A 168 5.31 -11.92 0.81
CA ALA A 168 6.51 -12.76 0.76
C ALA A 168 7.72 -12.09 1.43
N ALA A 169 7.87 -10.77 1.30
CA ALA A 169 8.95 -9.99 1.90
C ALA A 169 8.86 -9.96 3.44
N VAL A 170 7.67 -10.09 4.03
CA VAL A 170 7.53 -10.31 5.48
C VAL A 170 7.81 -11.76 5.85
N ALA A 171 7.14 -12.71 5.20
CA ALA A 171 7.10 -14.07 5.70
C ALA A 171 8.43 -14.83 5.49
N LEU A 172 9.15 -14.56 4.39
CA LEU A 172 10.37 -15.31 4.06
C LEU A 172 11.56 -14.98 4.96
N PRO A 173 11.86 -13.71 5.32
CA PRO A 173 12.88 -13.40 6.31
C PRO A 173 12.63 -14.09 7.65
N LEU A 174 11.38 -14.09 8.13
CA LEU A 174 11.01 -14.77 9.38
C LEU A 174 11.32 -16.28 9.33
N LEU A 175 11.00 -16.93 8.21
CA LEU A 175 11.34 -18.33 7.97
C LEU A 175 12.87 -18.55 7.97
N GLN A 176 13.63 -17.67 7.33
CA GLN A 176 15.10 -17.75 7.25
C GLN A 176 15.78 -17.55 8.61
N GLU A 177 15.15 -16.80 9.52
CA GLU A 177 15.59 -16.61 10.90
C GLU A 177 15.23 -17.79 11.83
N GLY A 178 14.65 -18.86 11.28
CA GLY A 178 14.35 -20.09 12.02
C GLY A 178 12.93 -20.17 12.58
N MET A 179 12.05 -19.22 12.24
CA MET A 179 10.63 -19.35 12.54
C MET A 179 10.01 -20.51 11.74
N SER A 180 9.03 -21.22 12.31
CA SER A 180 8.33 -22.28 11.58
C SER A 180 7.48 -21.68 10.46
N ALA A 181 7.39 -22.38 9.31
CA ALA A 181 6.63 -21.91 8.15
C ALA A 181 5.17 -21.51 8.47
N PRO A 182 4.40 -22.24 9.31
CA PRO A 182 3.05 -21.80 9.68
C PRO A 182 3.01 -20.48 10.47
N ARG A 183 4.01 -20.21 11.32
CA ARG A 183 4.08 -18.96 12.08
C ARG A 183 4.51 -17.79 11.20
N ALA A 184 5.50 -18.02 10.33
CA ALA A 184 5.95 -17.03 9.36
C ALA A 184 4.83 -16.65 8.37
N PHE A 185 4.09 -17.65 7.87
CA PHE A 185 2.88 -17.46 7.09
C PHE A 185 1.83 -16.63 7.86
N ALA A 186 1.54 -17.00 9.11
CA ALA A 186 0.55 -16.29 9.91
C ALA A 186 0.95 -14.82 10.11
N MET A 187 2.21 -14.52 10.39
CA MET A 187 2.68 -13.13 10.54
C MET A 187 2.57 -12.33 9.24
N GLY A 188 2.99 -12.90 8.11
CA GLY A 188 2.87 -12.23 6.81
C GLY A 188 1.42 -12.07 6.34
N ALA A 189 0.53 -13.01 6.68
CA ALA A 189 -0.90 -12.83 6.41
C ALA A 189 -1.50 -11.76 7.32
N LEU A 190 -1.20 -11.80 8.62
CA LEU A 190 -1.75 -10.85 9.60
C LEU A 190 -1.33 -9.39 9.34
N SER A 191 -0.18 -9.13 8.72
CA SER A 191 0.24 -7.75 8.40
C SER A 191 -0.72 -7.08 7.41
N GLY A 192 -1.23 -7.85 6.44
CA GLY A 192 -2.22 -7.36 5.47
C GLY A 192 -3.61 -7.08 6.07
N LEU A 193 -3.89 -7.45 7.33
CA LEU A 193 -5.19 -7.14 7.95
C LEU A 193 -5.44 -5.65 8.11
N ALA A 194 -4.39 -4.81 8.10
CA ALA A 194 -4.54 -3.37 8.10
C ALA A 194 -5.38 -2.90 6.89
N GLU A 195 -5.25 -3.54 5.72
CA GLU A 195 -5.95 -3.12 4.52
C GLU A 195 -7.49 -3.15 4.68
N PRO A 196 -8.13 -4.29 5.04
CA PRO A 196 -9.57 -4.32 5.26
C PRO A 196 -10.01 -3.55 6.49
N VAL A 197 -9.19 -3.47 7.54
CA VAL A 197 -9.53 -2.68 8.73
C VAL A 197 -9.65 -1.21 8.35
N PHE A 198 -8.64 -0.63 7.72
CA PHE A 198 -8.63 0.79 7.40
C PHE A 198 -9.56 1.13 6.23
N GLY A 199 -9.74 0.23 5.26
CA GLY A 199 -10.76 0.43 4.23
C GLY A 199 -12.18 0.48 4.80
N ILE A 200 -12.54 -0.45 5.69
CA ILE A 200 -13.86 -0.45 6.33
C ILE A 200 -14.04 0.79 7.21
N LEU A 201 -12.99 1.21 7.94
CA LEU A 201 -13.04 2.43 8.76
C LEU A 201 -13.39 3.66 7.92
N VAL A 202 -12.89 3.78 6.69
CA VAL A 202 -13.27 4.87 5.77
C VAL A 202 -14.79 4.90 5.52
N VAL A 203 -15.42 3.75 5.32
CA VAL A 203 -16.88 3.68 5.12
C VAL A 203 -17.65 4.04 6.39
N LEU A 204 -17.18 3.56 7.55
CA LEU A 204 -17.82 3.86 8.84
C LEU A 204 -17.77 5.35 9.18
N PHE A 205 -16.72 6.04 8.75
CA PHE A 205 -16.56 7.48 8.92
C PHE A 205 -16.90 8.29 7.66
N ALA A 206 -17.52 7.69 6.64
CA ALA A 206 -17.77 8.33 5.35
C ALA A 206 -18.57 9.65 5.47
N GLY A 207 -19.50 9.75 6.43
CA GLY A 207 -20.25 10.98 6.70
C GLY A 207 -19.38 12.14 7.18
N LEU A 208 -18.29 11.86 7.91
CA LEU A 208 -17.31 12.85 8.34
C LEU A 208 -16.28 13.14 7.23
N ILE A 209 -15.94 12.12 6.45
CA ILE A 209 -14.90 12.17 5.41
C ILE A 209 -15.39 12.85 4.13
N SER A 210 -16.66 12.68 3.75
CA SER A 210 -17.19 13.09 2.44
C SER A 210 -16.86 14.54 2.03
N PRO A 211 -17.03 15.57 2.88
CA PRO A 211 -16.64 16.95 2.53
C PRO A 211 -15.13 17.14 2.31
N TYR A 212 -14.32 16.23 2.85
CA TYR A 212 -12.86 16.24 2.80
C TYR A 212 -12.31 15.15 1.88
N MET A 213 -13.13 14.55 1.01
CA MET A 213 -12.70 13.47 0.11
C MET A 213 -11.44 13.83 -0.71
N PRO A 214 -11.35 15.04 -1.33
CA PRO A 214 -10.12 15.46 -2.02
C PRO A 214 -8.88 15.44 -1.13
N TRP A 215 -9.01 15.91 0.11
CA TRP A 215 -7.92 15.92 1.08
C TRP A 215 -7.52 14.51 1.49
N MET A 216 -8.48 13.59 1.64
CA MET A 216 -8.22 12.21 2.04
C MET A 216 -7.58 11.37 0.93
N LEU A 217 -8.00 11.54 -0.32
CA LEU A 217 -7.35 10.91 -1.47
C LEU A 217 -5.90 11.38 -1.60
N ALA A 218 -5.67 12.70 -1.52
CA ALA A 218 -4.33 13.26 -1.56
C ALA A 218 -3.49 12.86 -0.35
N PHE A 219 -4.08 12.76 0.84
CA PHE A 219 -3.43 12.21 2.03
C PHE A 219 -2.94 10.78 1.81
N SER A 220 -3.79 9.92 1.26
CA SER A 220 -3.40 8.54 0.95
C SER A 220 -2.26 8.48 -0.06
N ALA A 221 -2.30 9.33 -1.10
CA ALA A 221 -1.21 9.45 -2.07
C ALA A 221 0.11 9.93 -1.46
N GLY A 222 0.05 10.92 -0.56
CA GLY A 222 1.23 11.42 0.16
C GLY A 222 1.86 10.37 1.06
N ALA A 223 1.03 9.65 1.80
CA ALA A 223 1.48 8.54 2.65
C ALA A 223 2.12 7.42 1.80
N MET A 224 1.47 6.98 0.71
CA MET A 224 2.06 5.98 -0.19
C MET A 224 3.38 6.45 -0.82
N MET A 225 3.47 7.72 -1.25
CA MET A 225 4.70 8.26 -1.83
C MET A 225 5.84 8.32 -0.82
N TYR A 226 5.55 8.61 0.46
CA TYR A 226 6.55 8.55 1.52
C TYR A 226 7.16 7.14 1.64
N VAL A 227 6.33 6.09 1.70
CA VAL A 227 6.80 4.68 1.76
C VAL A 227 7.67 4.34 0.56
N VAL A 228 7.25 4.74 -0.65
CA VAL A 228 8.01 4.49 -1.87
C VAL A 228 9.41 5.09 -1.79
N VAL A 229 9.51 6.35 -1.37
CA VAL A 229 10.77 7.11 -1.39
C VAL A 229 11.68 6.69 -0.25
N GLU A 230 11.13 6.51 0.94
CA GLU A 230 11.90 6.18 2.14
C GLU A 230 12.38 4.72 2.13
N GLU A 231 11.57 3.79 1.59
CA GLU A 231 11.82 2.36 1.74
C GLU A 231 11.96 1.63 0.40
N LEU A 232 10.91 1.60 -0.43
CA LEU A 232 10.87 0.67 -1.56
C LEU A 232 11.94 0.96 -2.62
N ILE A 233 12.16 2.24 -2.99
CA ILE A 233 13.18 2.61 -3.96
C ILE A 233 14.59 2.35 -3.41
N PRO A 234 14.95 2.80 -2.19
CA PRO A 234 16.23 2.46 -1.56
C PRO A 234 16.47 0.94 -1.50
N GLU A 235 15.51 0.18 -0.99
CA GLU A 235 15.65 -1.27 -0.84
C GLU A 235 15.78 -2.01 -2.18
N ALA A 236 15.07 -1.56 -3.21
CA ALA A 236 15.19 -2.11 -4.56
C ALA A 236 16.60 -1.94 -5.16
N HIS A 237 17.42 -1.05 -4.60
CA HIS A 237 18.80 -0.78 -5.04
C HIS A 237 19.86 -1.13 -3.99
N LEU A 238 19.47 -1.74 -2.86
CA LEU A 238 20.42 -2.21 -1.84
C LEU A 238 21.31 -3.34 -2.39
N GLY A 239 22.61 -3.27 -2.12
CA GLY A 239 23.60 -4.27 -2.52
C GLY A 239 24.43 -3.88 -3.74
N GLU A 240 24.83 -4.86 -4.55
CA GLU A 240 25.58 -4.61 -5.78
C GLU A 240 24.70 -3.90 -6.81
N HIS A 241 25.29 -2.94 -7.53
CA HIS A 241 24.56 -2.18 -8.54
C HIS A 241 23.98 -3.10 -9.62
N SER A 242 22.66 -3.04 -9.78
CA SER A 242 21.89 -3.83 -10.73
C SER A 242 20.75 -2.99 -11.28
N ASN A 243 20.46 -3.13 -12.58
CA ASN A 243 19.33 -2.46 -13.21
C ASN A 243 17.99 -3.15 -12.93
N ILE A 244 17.98 -4.28 -12.22
CA ILE A 244 16.77 -5.09 -12.00
C ILE A 244 15.73 -4.33 -11.18
N GLY A 245 16.15 -3.64 -10.11
CA GLY A 245 15.25 -2.80 -9.31
C GLY A 245 14.62 -1.71 -10.17
N THR A 246 15.44 -1.00 -10.97
CA THR A 246 14.97 0.04 -11.90
C THR A 246 13.99 -0.52 -12.94
N VAL A 247 14.27 -1.67 -13.54
CA VAL A 247 13.35 -2.32 -14.50
C VAL A 247 12.05 -2.71 -13.80
N GLY A 248 12.13 -3.21 -12.56
CA GLY A 248 10.96 -3.45 -11.70
C GLY A 248 10.09 -2.20 -11.59
N VAL A 249 10.66 -1.05 -11.20
CA VAL A 249 9.95 0.24 -11.11
C VAL A 249 9.27 0.60 -12.42
N MET A 250 9.99 0.53 -13.54
CA MET A 250 9.42 0.88 -14.85
C MET A 250 8.25 -0.05 -15.23
N VAL A 251 8.39 -1.36 -14.97
CA VAL A 251 7.33 -2.33 -15.28
C VAL A 251 6.11 -2.12 -14.38
N GLY A 252 6.31 -1.96 -13.07
CA GLY A 252 5.22 -1.72 -12.11
C GLY A 252 4.45 -0.44 -12.43
N PHE A 253 5.18 0.63 -12.74
CA PHE A 253 4.60 1.89 -13.15
C PHE A 253 3.76 1.75 -14.42
N LEU A 254 4.29 1.09 -15.46
CA LEU A 254 3.57 0.87 -16.72
C LEU A 254 2.32 0.01 -16.53
N VAL A 255 2.42 -1.08 -15.74
CA VAL A 255 1.28 -1.94 -15.45
C VAL A 255 0.17 -1.15 -14.75
N MET A 256 0.51 -0.39 -13.71
CA MET A 256 -0.50 0.39 -12.98
C MET A 256 -1.08 1.51 -13.84
N MET A 257 -0.27 2.22 -14.63
CA MET A 257 -0.75 3.23 -15.58
C MET A 257 -1.73 2.61 -16.60
N ILE A 258 -1.42 1.43 -17.13
CA ILE A 258 -2.32 0.74 -18.06
C ILE A 258 -3.61 0.31 -17.36
N LEU A 259 -3.53 -0.24 -16.14
CA LEU A 259 -4.71 -0.63 -15.37
C LEU A 259 -5.62 0.57 -15.14
N ASP A 260 -5.06 1.70 -14.73
CA ASP A 260 -5.81 2.92 -14.48
C ASP A 260 -6.47 3.45 -15.76
N VAL A 261 -5.71 3.66 -16.84
CA VAL A 261 -6.25 4.21 -18.10
C VAL A 261 -7.22 3.26 -18.82
N ALA A 262 -7.07 1.94 -18.64
CA ALA A 262 -7.92 0.96 -19.31
C ALA A 262 -9.24 0.68 -18.57
N LEU A 263 -9.26 0.88 -17.25
CA LEU A 263 -10.40 0.54 -16.40
C LEU A 263 -11.06 1.77 -15.75
N GLY A 264 -10.35 2.90 -15.63
CA GLY A 264 -10.79 4.16 -15.04
C GLY A 264 -11.13 5.22 -16.08
#